data_AF-A0A955V1R9-F1
#
_entry.id   AF-A0A955V1R9-F1
#
_cell.length_a   1.000
_cell.length_b   1.000
_cell.length_c   1.000
_cell.angle_alpha   90.00
_cell.angle_beta   90.00
_cell.angle_gamma   90.00
#
_symmetry.space_group_name_H-M   'P 1'
#
loop_
_entity.id
_entity.type
_entity.pdbx_description
1 polymer ?
#
loop_
_entity_poly.entity_id
_entity_poly.type
_entity_poly.pdbx_seq_one_letter_code
_entity_poly.pdbx_strand_id
1 'polypeptide(L)'
;MQRIATRLAAIAASSALAAALACTQETQNEIGRSIQNWTGTDGVLEVYAGDKLVRRFLHIDKLSTASATKSGEARPYRYGYGVLDANLNGVQDPDEKRVYFEVSDYSTPYVFYDDPNQ
;
A
#
# COMPACT_ATOMS: atom_id res chain seq x y z
N MET A 1 0.30 -29.62 -44.77
CA MET A 1 0.12 -29.48 -43.30
C MET A 1 1.26 -28.71 -42.64
N GLN A 2 2.53 -29.08 -42.86
CA GLN A 2 3.70 -28.44 -42.21
C GLN A 2 3.82 -26.92 -42.46
N ARG A 3 3.57 -26.43 -43.68
CA ARG A 3 3.58 -24.99 -44.01
C ARG A 3 2.48 -24.17 -43.33
N ILE A 4 1.34 -24.80 -42.99
CA ILE A 4 0.23 -24.15 -42.27
C ILE A 4 0.57 -24.04 -40.79
N ALA A 5 1.14 -25.10 -40.21
CA ALA A 5 1.62 -25.11 -38.82
C ALA A 5 2.72 -24.07 -38.57
N THR A 6 3.68 -23.92 -39.49
CA THR A 6 4.75 -22.91 -39.37
C THR A 6 4.22 -21.48 -39.45
N ARG A 7 3.21 -21.22 -40.30
CA ARG A 7 2.58 -19.90 -40.40
C ARG A 7 1.76 -19.56 -39.15
N LEU A 8 1.03 -20.53 -38.59
CA LEU A 8 0.29 -20.35 -37.35
C LEU A 8 1.23 -20.09 -36.16
N ALA A 9 2.36 -20.80 -36.07
CA ALA A 9 3.37 -20.57 -35.04
C ALA A 9 4.02 -19.19 -35.17
N ALA A 10 4.32 -18.73 -36.39
CA ALA A 10 4.86 -17.40 -36.62
C ALA A 10 3.86 -16.29 -36.25
N ILE A 11 2.57 -16.47 -36.58
CA ILE A 11 1.51 -15.51 -36.21
C ILE A 11 1.37 -15.45 -34.68
N ALA A 12 1.30 -16.60 -34.01
CA ALA A 12 1.23 -16.66 -32.55
C ALA A 12 2.43 -15.99 -31.86
N ALA A 13 3.65 -16.22 -32.36
CA ALA A 13 4.86 -15.59 -31.85
C ALA A 13 4.86 -14.06 -32.05
N SER A 14 4.38 -13.59 -33.21
CA SER A 14 4.26 -12.16 -33.52
C SER A 14 3.25 -11.46 -32.61
N SER A 15 2.11 -12.11 -32.36
CA SER A 15 1.05 -11.61 -31.48
C SER A 15 1.50 -11.55 -30.01
N ALA A 16 2.25 -12.56 -29.54
CA ALA A 16 2.81 -12.56 -28.19
C ALA A 16 3.85 -11.44 -27.99
N LEU A 17 4.69 -11.17 -28.99
CA LEU A 17 5.67 -10.10 -28.94
C LEU A 17 5.01 -8.70 -28.95
N ALA A 18 3.95 -8.52 -29.73
CA ALA A 18 3.16 -7.28 -29.73
C ALA A 18 2.43 -7.05 -28.39
N ALA A 19 1.91 -8.11 -27.75
CA ALA A 19 1.28 -8.04 -26.44
C ALA A 19 2.29 -7.72 -25.32
N ALA A 20 3.51 -8.25 -25.40
CA ALA A 20 4.58 -7.94 -24.45
C ALA A 20 5.04 -6.48 -24.52
N LEU A 21 5.01 -5.85 -25.70
CA LEU A 21 5.34 -4.44 -25.89
C LEU A 21 4.22 -3.48 -25.47
N ALA A 22 2.97 -3.97 -25.34
CA ALA A 22 1.81 -3.18 -24.93
C ALA A 22 1.64 -3.06 -23.41
N CYS A 23 2.36 -3.87 -22.61
CA CYS A 23 2.40 -3.72 -21.17
C CYS A 23 3.49 -2.71 -20.79
N THR A 24 3.13 -1.44 -20.64
CA THR A 24 4.07 -0.43 -20.15
C THR A 24 4.53 -0.76 -18.73
N GLN A 25 5.69 -0.24 -18.30
CA GLN A 25 6.15 -0.40 -16.92
C GLN A 25 5.11 0.15 -15.93
N GLU A 26 4.39 1.22 -16.27
CA GLU A 26 3.28 1.79 -15.50
C GLU A 26 2.12 0.80 -15.36
N THR A 27 1.68 0.17 -16.46
CA THR A 27 0.61 -0.85 -16.44
C THR A 27 1.03 -2.08 -15.64
N GLN A 28 2.29 -2.52 -15.77
CA GLN A 28 2.83 -3.62 -14.97
C GLN A 28 2.90 -3.26 -13.47
N ASN A 29 3.26 -2.01 -13.14
CA ASN A 29 3.30 -1.51 -11.77
C ASN A 29 1.89 -1.39 -11.16
N GLU A 30 0.89 -0.96 -11.93
CA GLU A 30 -0.51 -0.94 -11.52
C GLU A 30 -1.05 -2.35 -11.28
N ILE A 31 -0.74 -3.31 -12.15
CA ILE A 31 -1.10 -4.71 -11.95
C ILE A 31 -0.42 -5.26 -10.69
N GLY A 32 0.88 -4.99 -10.49
CA GLY A 32 1.60 -5.36 -9.29
C GLY A 32 0.95 -4.79 -8.01
N ARG A 33 0.57 -3.51 -8.02
CA ARG A 33 -0.11 -2.84 -6.89
C ARG A 33 -1.56 -3.24 -6.70
N SER A 34 -2.24 -3.76 -7.73
CA SER A 34 -3.63 -4.23 -7.60
C SER A 34 -3.71 -5.68 -7.12
N ILE A 35 -2.71 -6.50 -7.41
CA ILE A 35 -2.55 -7.85 -6.86
C ILE A 35 -2.01 -7.79 -5.43
N GLN A 36 -1.07 -6.89 -5.16
CA GLN A 36 -0.60 -6.58 -3.82
C GLN A 36 -1.63 -5.70 -3.12
N ASN A 37 -2.57 -6.31 -2.41
CA ASN A 37 -3.48 -5.62 -1.51
C ASN A 37 -2.63 -5.03 -0.37
N TRP A 38 -2.04 -3.86 -0.58
CA TRP A 38 -1.06 -3.22 0.33
C TRP A 38 -1.64 -2.79 1.68
N THR A 39 -2.88 -3.18 1.97
CA THR A 39 -3.41 -3.21 3.33
C THR A 39 -3.10 -4.58 3.89
N GLY A 40 -1.80 -4.79 4.18
CA GLY A 40 -1.32 -5.91 4.97
C GLY A 40 -2.07 -5.88 6.29
N THR A 41 -2.66 -7.02 6.63
CA THR A 41 -3.14 -7.27 7.99
C THR A 41 -1.91 -7.18 8.90
N ASP A 42 -1.86 -6.14 9.74
CA ASP A 42 -0.78 -5.82 10.69
C ASP A 42 0.29 -4.78 10.24
N GLY A 43 -0.18 -3.59 9.84
CA GLY A 43 0.68 -2.46 9.54
C GLY A 43 1.15 -1.65 10.75
N VAL A 44 2.32 -1.02 10.61
CA VAL A 44 2.94 -0.10 11.55
C VAL A 44 3.00 1.32 10.95
N LEU A 45 2.56 2.32 11.70
CA LEU A 45 2.70 3.74 11.36
C LEU A 45 3.65 4.42 12.34
N GLU A 46 4.70 5.02 11.82
CA GLU A 46 5.69 5.79 12.58
C GLU A 46 5.66 7.25 12.18
N VAL A 47 5.64 8.16 13.16
CA VAL A 47 5.71 9.61 12.95
C VAL A 47 7.04 10.14 13.45
N TYR A 48 7.73 10.91 12.61
CA TYR A 48 9.04 11.48 12.91
C TYR A 48 9.00 12.99 13.07
N ALA A 49 9.84 13.51 13.96
CA ALA A 49 10.19 14.92 14.07
C ALA A 49 11.68 15.07 13.82
N GLY A 50 12.07 15.26 12.55
CA GLY A 50 13.45 15.17 12.13
C GLY A 50 13.94 13.72 12.17
N ASP A 51 14.99 13.46 12.93
CA ASP A 51 15.59 12.13 13.14
C ASP A 51 14.94 11.34 14.29
N LYS A 52 13.99 11.94 15.01
CA LYS A 52 13.37 11.34 16.19
C LYS A 52 12.01 10.74 15.89
N LEU A 53 11.82 9.46 16.26
CA LEU A 53 10.50 8.84 16.35
C LEU A 53 9.73 9.46 17.52
N VAL A 54 8.54 10.02 17.25
CA VAL A 54 7.71 10.71 18.25
C VAL A 54 6.36 10.03 18.50
N ARG A 55 5.94 9.13 17.61
CA ARG A 55 4.69 8.37 17.75
C ARG A 55 4.79 7.10 16.92
N ARG A 56 4.28 5.98 17.45
CA ARG A 56 4.07 4.76 16.68
C ARG A 56 2.70 4.16 16.96
N PHE A 57 2.09 3.61 15.93
CA PHE A 57 0.88 2.82 16.02
C PHE A 57 1.13 1.45 15.38
N LEU A 58 0.74 0.38 16.08
CA LEU A 58 0.89 -1.01 15.66
C LEU A 58 -0.47 -1.59 15.25
N HIS A 59 -0.47 -2.77 14.62
CA HIS A 59 -1.70 -3.54 14.35
C HIS A 59 -2.75 -2.74 13.57
N ILE A 60 -2.30 -2.00 12.55
CA ILE A 60 -3.17 -1.23 11.66
C ILE A 60 -3.58 -2.13 10.49
N ASP A 61 -4.86 -2.44 10.40
CA ASP A 61 -5.38 -3.22 9.27
C ASP A 61 -5.29 -2.44 7.93
N LYS A 62 -5.59 -1.14 7.98
CA LYS A 62 -5.68 -0.28 6.79
C LYS A 62 -5.62 1.20 7.15
N LEU A 63 -4.91 1.97 6.33
CA LEU A 63 -5.07 3.43 6.24
C LEU A 63 -6.10 3.77 5.16
N SER A 64 -7.04 4.63 5.52
CA SER A 64 -8.11 5.09 4.62
C SER A 64 -8.06 6.61 4.45
N THR A 65 -8.59 7.09 3.33
CA THR A 65 -8.76 8.52 3.05
C THR A 65 -10.23 8.86 3.09
N ALA A 66 -10.61 9.89 3.83
CA ALA A 66 -12.00 10.33 3.87
C ALA A 66 -12.37 11.05 2.58
N SER A 67 -13.54 10.75 2.00
CA SER A 67 -14.06 11.49 0.85
C SER A 67 -14.97 12.63 1.32
N ALA A 68 -14.90 13.78 0.64
CA ALA A 68 -15.78 14.90 0.89
C ALA A 68 -17.23 14.52 0.56
N THR A 69 -18.14 14.78 1.50
CA THR A 69 -19.56 14.36 1.45
C THR A 69 -20.34 14.91 0.25
N LYS A 70 -19.85 15.97 -0.39
CA LYS A 70 -20.54 16.67 -1.49
C LYS A 70 -19.75 16.79 -2.80
N SER A 71 -18.42 16.91 -2.74
CA SER A 71 -17.58 17.11 -3.93
C SER A 71 -16.86 15.84 -4.40
N GLY A 72 -16.89 14.74 -3.62
CA GLY A 72 -16.14 13.52 -3.95
C GLY A 72 -14.61 13.68 -3.85
N GLU A 73 -14.12 14.87 -3.52
CA GLU A 73 -12.70 15.14 -3.35
C GLU A 73 -12.17 14.45 -2.11
N ALA A 74 -10.99 13.84 -2.22
CA ALA A 74 -10.30 13.26 -1.09
C ALA A 74 -9.90 14.36 -0.07
N ARG A 75 -10.19 14.13 1.21
CA ARG A 75 -9.67 14.97 2.29
C ARG A 75 -8.15 14.76 2.38
N PRO A 76 -7.37 15.81 2.69
CA PRO A 76 -5.90 15.72 2.75
C PRO A 76 -5.41 15.14 4.09
N TYR A 77 -6.05 14.07 4.55
CA TYR A 77 -5.62 13.31 5.69
C TYR A 77 -5.97 11.84 5.50
N ARG A 78 -5.17 10.99 6.14
CA ARG A 78 -5.46 9.57 6.28
C ARG A 78 -5.84 9.27 7.70
N TYR A 79 -6.69 8.27 7.87
CA TYR A 79 -7.11 7.80 9.18
C TYR A 79 -7.04 6.28 9.26
N GLY A 80 -6.94 5.78 10.48
CA GLY A 80 -6.84 4.35 10.75
C GLY A 80 -7.20 4.02 12.18
N TYR A 81 -7.19 2.73 12.48
CA TYR A 81 -7.35 2.19 13.82
C TYR A 81 -6.20 1.22 14.10
N GLY A 82 -5.47 1.48 15.17
CA GLY A 82 -4.32 0.66 15.58
C GLY A 82 -4.06 0.81 17.08
N VAL A 83 -3.07 0.11 17.60
CA VAL A 83 -2.65 0.19 19.01
C VAL A 83 -1.61 1.29 19.14
N LEU A 84 -1.79 2.20 20.10
CA LEU A 84 -0.76 3.19 20.40
C LEU A 84 0.38 2.53 21.17
N ASP A 85 1.55 2.45 20.56
CA ASP A 85 2.80 2.09 21.22
C ASP A 85 3.30 3.34 21.98
N ALA A 86 2.97 3.39 23.27
CA ALA A 86 3.14 4.57 24.11
C ALA A 86 4.59 4.77 24.56
N ASN A 87 5.35 3.68 24.71
CA ASN A 87 6.74 3.70 25.16
C ASN A 87 7.75 3.56 24.01
N LEU A 88 7.26 3.36 22.78
CA LEU A 88 8.04 3.18 21.56
C LEU A 88 8.96 1.95 21.63
N ASN A 89 8.48 0.82 22.17
CA ASN A 89 9.19 -0.46 22.21
C ASN A 89 8.92 -1.38 20.99
N GLY A 90 7.87 -1.11 20.22
CA GLY A 90 7.50 -1.86 19.01
C GLY A 90 6.66 -3.11 19.29
N VAL A 91 6.12 -3.25 20.50
CA VAL A 91 5.32 -4.39 20.95
C VAL A 91 4.07 -3.88 21.64
N GLN A 92 2.91 -4.47 21.36
CA GLN A 92 1.71 -4.15 22.12
C GLN A 92 1.85 -4.61 23.57
N ASP A 93 1.90 -3.65 24.50
CA ASP A 93 1.86 -3.94 25.93
C ASP A 93 0.41 -4.21 26.41
N PRO A 94 0.20 -4.98 27.51
CA PRO A 94 -1.14 -5.39 27.94
C PRO A 94 -2.13 -4.25 28.25
N ASP A 95 -1.64 -3.07 28.62
CA ASP A 95 -2.43 -1.89 28.92
C ASP A 95 -2.65 -0.95 27.72
N GLU A 96 -2.00 -1.24 26.58
CA GLU A 96 -2.15 -0.47 25.36
C GLU A 96 -3.41 -0.85 24.59
N LYS A 97 -4.15 0.18 24.18
CA LYS A 97 -5.48 0.03 23.59
C LYS A 97 -5.49 0.47 22.13
N ARG A 98 -6.42 -0.14 21.39
CA ARG A 98 -6.75 0.30 20.04
C ARG A 98 -7.38 1.68 20.07
N VAL A 99 -6.87 2.59 19.24
CA VAL A 99 -7.30 3.98 19.12
C VAL A 99 -7.56 4.33 17.66
N TYR A 100 -8.39 5.36 17.46
CA TYR A 100 -8.52 6.07 16.20
C TYR A 100 -7.41 7.11 16.08
N PHE A 101 -6.83 7.27 14.89
CA PHE A 101 -5.88 8.35 14.62
C PHE A 101 -6.09 8.94 13.23
N GLU A 102 -5.64 10.18 13.06
CA GLU A 102 -5.56 10.88 11.78
C GLU A 102 -4.14 11.41 11.58
N VAL A 103 -3.64 11.33 10.35
CA VAL A 103 -2.37 11.92 9.92
C VAL A 103 -2.61 12.82 8.72
N SER A 104 -2.06 14.03 8.75
CA SER A 104 -2.16 15.00 7.67
C SER A 104 -1.23 14.61 6.53
N ASP A 105 -1.74 14.63 5.30
CA ASP A 105 -0.90 14.38 4.11
C ASP A 105 0.09 15.51 3.82
N TYR A 106 -0.07 16.68 4.44
CA TYR A 106 0.78 17.85 4.19
C TYR A 106 1.86 18.10 5.24
N SER A 107 1.68 17.63 6.47
CA SER A 107 2.44 18.13 7.62
C SER A 107 2.86 17.07 8.62
N THR A 108 2.45 15.82 8.45
CA THR A 108 2.85 14.73 9.34
C THR A 108 3.91 13.90 8.62
N PRO A 109 5.19 13.96 9.01
CA PRO A 109 6.22 13.10 8.44
C PRO A 109 6.00 11.70 9.00
N TYR A 110 5.34 10.83 8.24
CA TYR A 110 5.07 9.46 8.64
C TYR A 110 5.54 8.45 7.61
N VAL A 111 5.86 7.25 8.09
CA VAL A 111 6.06 6.06 7.26
C VAL A 111 5.03 5.02 7.71
N PHE A 112 4.34 4.43 6.74
CA PHE A 112 3.44 3.31 6.98
C PHE A 112 3.97 2.09 6.22
N TYR A 113 4.17 1.00 6.93
CA TYR A 113 4.77 -0.23 6.41
C TYR A 113 4.15 -1.46 7.07
N ASP A 114 4.34 -2.62 6.47
CA ASP A 114 3.93 -3.91 7.03
C ASP A 114 4.93 -4.34 8.11
N ASP A 115 4.49 -4.92 9.23
CA ASP A 115 5.41 -5.38 10.26
C ASP A 115 6.37 -6.44 9.69
N PRO A 116 7.70 -6.21 9.65
CA PRO A 116 8.64 -7.18 9.10
C PRO A 116 8.82 -8.43 9.98
N ASN A 117 8.28 -8.44 11.21
CA ASN A 117 8.47 -9.50 12.19
C ASN A 117 7.24 -10.40 12.40
N GLN A 118 6.29 -10.43 11.45
CA GLN A 118 5.12 -11.33 11.50
C GLN A 118 5.51 -12.82 11.68
#